data_AF-Q4CLE7-F1
#
_entry.id   AF-Q4CLE7-F1
#
_cell.length_a   1.000
_cell.length_b   1.000
_cell.length_c   1.000
_cell.angle_alpha   90.00
_cell.angle_beta   90.00
_cell.angle_gamma   90.00
#
_symmetry.space_group_name_H-M   'P 1'
#
loop_
_entity.id
_entity.type
_entity.pdbx_description
1 polymer ?
#
loop_
_entity_poly.entity_id
_entity_poly.type
_entity_poly.pdbx_seq_one_letter_code
_entity_poly.pdbx_strand_id
1 'polypeptide(L)'
;RKHATDGLGSINQLAAMALSPKTPVGTVTSEELLHTMSNFIDSVLQAALQDIDSPNAVFYLNQAFSATCYVSLPIQSASKGANSTTPTGFSTTITGNGTHSAAVRRFLAQVFLLAALMCVKVYRFPNFLNPTFTKARELAEGDNHLMVLLSKAQQSLGSYSPHSVEVGCPTLGASIPSYDIEDGIQLKSILTKEPLAGAVHVLEDGVSLMGKSEAFQWMLCCAFSPLASGARFLPL
;
A
#
# COMPACT_ATOMS: atom_id res chain seq x y z
N ARG A 1 -25.77 8.01 4.41
CA ARG A 1 -25.78 9.31 3.70
C ARG A 1 -25.10 10.44 4.50
N LYS A 2 -25.48 10.72 5.76
CA LYS A 2 -24.86 11.79 6.57
C LYS A 2 -23.34 11.61 6.75
N HIS A 3 -22.89 10.41 7.18
CA HIS A 3 -21.46 10.09 7.27
C HIS A 3 -20.70 10.16 5.94
N ALA A 4 -21.38 9.92 4.82
CA ALA A 4 -20.77 9.96 3.50
C ALA A 4 -20.52 11.41 3.03
N THR A 5 -21.46 12.31 3.29
CA THR A 5 -21.29 13.75 3.01
C THR A 5 -20.27 14.39 3.94
N ASP A 6 -20.25 13.97 5.22
CA ASP A 6 -19.27 14.47 6.18
C ASP A 6 -17.86 14.00 5.80
N GLY A 7 -17.71 12.74 5.37
CA GLY A 7 -16.43 12.20 4.88
C GLY A 7 -15.87 12.96 3.67
N LEU A 8 -16.72 13.30 2.69
CA LEU A 8 -16.33 14.13 1.54
C LEU A 8 -15.88 15.53 1.98
N GLY A 9 -16.59 16.13 2.94
CA GLY A 9 -16.19 17.39 3.55
C GLY A 9 -14.82 17.30 4.22
N SER A 10 -14.58 16.25 5.00
CA SER A 10 -13.29 15.99 5.64
C SER A 10 -12.16 15.78 4.62
N ILE A 11 -12.40 15.03 3.53
CA ILE A 11 -11.40 14.87 2.47
C ILE A 11 -11.06 16.20 1.83
N ASN A 12 -12.06 17.05 1.53
CA ASN A 12 -11.80 18.37 0.95
C ASN A 12 -11.01 19.26 1.91
N GLN A 13 -11.26 19.18 3.21
CA GLN A 13 -10.47 19.87 4.23
C GLN A 13 -9.03 19.33 4.30
N LEU A 14 -8.86 18.01 4.30
CA LEU A 14 -7.54 17.36 4.29
C LEU A 14 -6.75 17.70 3.03
N ALA A 15 -7.42 17.71 1.87
CA ALA A 15 -6.84 18.16 0.61
C ALA A 15 -6.41 19.63 0.69
N ALA A 16 -7.25 20.51 1.24
CA ALA A 16 -6.90 21.92 1.42
C ALA A 16 -5.75 22.14 2.41
N MET A 17 -5.63 21.30 3.46
CA MET A 17 -4.52 21.33 4.40
C MET A 17 -3.20 20.84 3.78
N ALA A 18 -3.27 19.79 2.95
CA ALA A 18 -2.09 19.24 2.27
C ALA A 18 -1.65 20.09 1.07
N LEU A 19 -2.61 20.65 0.32
CA LEU A 19 -2.41 21.48 -0.86
C LEU A 19 -2.56 22.96 -0.48
N SER A 20 -1.76 23.42 0.49
CA SER A 20 -1.65 24.85 0.74
C SER A 20 -0.71 25.48 -0.30
N PRO A 21 -0.99 26.71 -0.78
CA PRO A 21 -0.06 27.44 -1.65
C PRO A 21 1.34 27.67 -1.03
N LYS A 22 1.51 27.42 0.28
CA LYS A 22 2.79 27.48 0.98
C LYS A 22 3.55 26.15 1.03
N THR A 23 2.94 25.03 0.65
CA THR A 23 3.56 23.69 0.64
C THR A 23 3.51 23.11 -0.77
N PRO A 24 4.62 23.14 -1.53
CA PRO A 24 4.64 22.59 -2.88
C PRO A 24 4.27 21.10 -2.89
N VAL A 25 3.57 20.66 -3.94
CA VAL A 25 3.23 19.25 -4.14
C VAL A 25 4.50 18.40 -4.09
N GLY A 26 4.53 17.42 -3.19
CA GLY A 26 5.68 16.54 -2.97
C GLY A 26 6.53 16.85 -1.74
N THR A 27 6.31 17.99 -1.06
CA THR A 27 6.97 18.22 0.25
C THR A 27 6.54 17.14 1.25
N VAL A 28 7.52 16.61 1.97
CA VAL A 28 7.30 15.62 3.02
C VAL A 28 6.21 16.12 3.97
N THR A 29 5.18 15.31 4.16
CA THR A 29 4.06 15.60 5.05
C THR A 29 4.55 15.69 6.49
N SER A 30 4.15 16.76 7.20
CA SER A 30 4.50 16.93 8.61
C SER A 30 3.90 15.81 9.47
N GLU A 31 4.56 15.44 10.57
CA GLU A 31 4.03 14.39 11.46
C GLU A 31 2.68 14.76 12.08
N GLU A 32 2.41 16.05 12.30
CA GLU A 32 1.11 16.52 12.80
C GLU A 32 -0.01 16.24 11.78
N LEU A 33 0.19 16.62 10.51
CA LEU A 33 -0.77 16.32 9.44
C LEU A 33 -0.89 14.82 9.20
N LEU A 34 0.21 14.08 9.31
CA LEU A 34 0.22 12.63 9.23
C LEU A 34 -0.64 12.00 10.34
N HIS A 35 -0.56 12.53 11.56
CA HIS A 35 -1.39 12.07 12.68
C HIS A 35 -2.87 12.39 12.44
N THR A 36 -3.21 13.59 11.95
CA THR A 36 -4.58 13.93 11.56
C THR A 36 -5.11 12.98 10.47
N MET A 37 -4.30 12.72 9.44
CA MET A 37 -4.68 11.82 8.34
C MET A 37 -4.83 10.38 8.83
N SER A 38 -3.93 9.92 9.70
CA SER A 38 -4.00 8.59 10.32
C SER A 38 -5.26 8.42 11.16
N ASN A 39 -5.66 9.45 11.92
CA ASN A 39 -6.89 9.43 12.74
C ASN A 39 -8.15 9.45 11.87
N PHE A 40 -8.14 10.19 10.75
CA PHE A 40 -9.21 10.14 9.76
C PHE A 40 -9.34 8.75 9.15
N ILE A 41 -8.24 8.17 8.68
CA ILE A 41 -8.22 6.81 8.10
C ILE A 41 -8.71 5.80 9.14
N ASP A 42 -8.27 5.91 10.39
CA ASP A 42 -8.74 5.03 11.48
C ASP A 42 -10.25 5.09 11.64
N SER A 43 -10.81 6.31 11.69
CA SER A 43 -12.25 6.53 11.84
C SER A 43 -13.04 5.95 10.67
N VAL A 44 -12.56 6.17 9.44
CA VAL A 44 -13.20 5.66 8.22
C VAL A 44 -13.09 4.13 8.14
N LEU A 45 -11.95 3.54 8.51
CA LEU A 45 -11.77 2.10 8.56
C LEU A 45 -12.69 1.47 9.61
N GLN A 46 -12.82 2.07 10.80
CA GLN A 46 -13.75 1.57 11.82
C GLN A 46 -15.20 1.58 11.33
N ALA A 47 -15.62 2.66 10.66
CA ALA A 47 -16.96 2.76 10.06
C ALA A 47 -17.15 1.74 8.92
N ALA A 48 -16.15 1.59 8.05
CA ALA A 48 -16.18 0.60 6.98
C ALA A 48 -16.30 -0.83 7.54
N LEU A 49 -15.58 -1.15 8.61
CA LEU A 49 -15.63 -2.47 9.26
C LEU A 49 -16.94 -2.75 10.02
N GLN A 50 -17.74 -1.72 10.35
CA GLN A 50 -19.07 -1.93 10.93
C GLN A 50 -20.09 -2.38 9.87
N ASP A 51 -20.01 -1.81 8.66
CA ASP A 51 -20.93 -2.05 7.56
C ASP A 51 -20.23 -2.67 6.33
N ILE A 52 -19.31 -3.61 6.55
CA ILE A 52 -18.29 -4.02 5.57
C ILE A 52 -18.84 -4.68 4.29
N ASP A 53 -20.01 -5.32 4.39
CA ASP A 53 -20.67 -5.96 3.24
C ASP A 53 -21.75 -5.06 2.61
N SER A 54 -21.92 -3.83 3.11
CA SER A 54 -22.82 -2.84 2.53
C SER A 54 -22.17 -2.15 1.31
N PRO A 55 -22.97 -1.60 0.38
CA PRO A 55 -22.44 -0.78 -0.71
C PRO A 55 -21.73 0.49 -0.20
N ASN A 56 -22.01 0.93 1.03
CA ASN A 56 -21.33 2.08 1.62
C ASN A 56 -19.86 1.77 1.97
N ALA A 57 -19.49 0.51 2.23
CA ALA A 57 -18.12 0.12 2.52
C ALA A 57 -17.18 0.50 1.37
N VAL A 58 -17.58 0.24 0.13
CA VAL A 58 -16.83 0.63 -1.07
C VAL A 58 -16.56 2.14 -1.09
N PHE A 59 -17.57 2.93 -0.75
CA PHE A 59 -17.43 4.38 -0.68
C PHE A 59 -16.47 4.82 0.44
N TYR A 60 -16.56 4.24 1.64
CA TYR A 60 -15.64 4.54 2.73
C TYR A 60 -14.19 4.15 2.41
N LEU A 61 -13.96 2.98 1.82
CA LEU A 61 -12.61 2.53 1.47
C LEU A 61 -11.98 3.41 0.37
N ASN A 62 -12.75 3.81 -0.65
CA ASN A 62 -12.28 4.75 -1.67
C ASN A 62 -11.96 6.14 -1.11
N GLN A 63 -12.72 6.59 -0.11
CA GLN A 63 -12.46 7.82 0.62
C GLN A 63 -11.14 7.76 1.40
N ALA A 64 -10.93 6.68 2.15
CA ALA A 64 -9.67 6.45 2.86
C ALA A 64 -8.49 6.37 1.87
N PHE A 65 -8.67 5.69 0.74
CA PHE A 65 -7.65 5.57 -0.30
C PHE A 65 -7.27 6.95 -0.85
N SER A 66 -8.26 7.76 -1.19
CA SER A 66 -8.05 9.13 -1.66
C SER A 66 -7.28 9.98 -0.65
N ALA A 67 -7.55 9.80 0.65
CA ALA A 67 -6.81 10.50 1.70
C ALA A 67 -5.31 10.13 1.73
N THR A 68 -4.97 8.86 1.48
CA THR A 68 -3.56 8.42 1.40
C THR A 68 -2.81 9.09 0.25
N CYS A 69 -3.50 9.41 -0.86
CA CYS A 69 -2.92 10.08 -2.03
C CYS A 69 -2.53 11.54 -1.78
N TYR A 70 -2.85 12.13 -0.63
CA TYR A 70 -2.35 13.47 -0.25
C TYR A 70 -1.08 13.42 0.58
N VAL A 71 -0.68 12.25 1.09
CA VAL A 71 0.49 12.11 1.95
C VAL A 71 1.75 11.81 1.13
N SER A 72 2.82 12.54 1.39
CA SER A 72 4.16 12.33 0.83
C SER A 72 5.10 12.00 1.98
N LEU A 73 5.71 10.81 1.96
CA LEU A 73 6.62 10.36 3.00
C LEU A 73 8.07 10.45 2.47
N PRO A 74 9.05 10.69 3.35
CA PRO A 74 10.45 10.72 2.93
C PRO A 74 10.86 9.32 2.48
N ILE A 75 11.51 9.22 1.32
CA ILE A 75 12.10 7.97 0.85
C ILE A 75 13.28 7.66 1.78
N GLN A 76 13.24 6.51 2.42
CA GLN A 76 14.43 6.00 3.08
C GLN A 76 15.24 5.16 2.12
N SER A 77 16.29 5.77 1.58
CA SER A 77 17.38 5.04 0.96
C SER A 77 18.10 4.28 2.07
N ALA A 78 18.15 2.96 1.99
CA ALA A 78 19.05 2.17 2.83
C ALA A 78 20.47 2.71 2.61
N SER A 79 21.05 3.40 3.59
CA SER A 79 22.40 3.92 3.44
C SER A 79 23.33 2.73 3.27
N LYS A 80 23.95 2.61 2.09
CA LYS A 80 25.01 1.64 1.81
C LYS A 80 26.26 2.08 2.57
N GLY A 81 26.28 1.82 3.87
CA GLY A 81 27.42 2.03 4.76
C GLY A 81 28.07 0.69 5.10
N ALA A 82 29.36 0.58 4.78
CA ALA A 82 30.31 -0.49 5.11
C ALA A 82 30.36 -1.72 4.17
N ASN A 83 31.34 -1.70 3.24
CA ASN A 83 32.25 -2.80 2.88
C ASN A 83 31.72 -4.25 2.92
N SER A 84 30.56 -4.54 2.33
CA SER A 84 30.13 -5.91 2.10
C SER A 84 30.33 -6.29 0.65
N THR A 85 31.32 -7.15 0.43
CA THR A 85 31.37 -8.07 -0.72
C THR A 85 29.98 -8.66 -0.91
N THR A 86 29.36 -8.33 -2.03
CA THR A 86 28.08 -8.88 -2.47
C THR A 86 28.15 -10.41 -2.44
N PRO A 87 27.39 -11.10 -1.57
CA PRO A 87 27.09 -12.49 -1.80
C PRO A 87 26.12 -12.54 -2.97
N THR A 88 26.46 -13.33 -3.99
CA THR A 88 25.54 -13.79 -5.03
C THR A 88 24.33 -14.45 -4.37
N GLY A 89 23.22 -13.73 -4.31
CA GLY A 89 22.00 -14.19 -3.65
C GLY A 89 21.18 -13.00 -3.18
N PHE A 90 20.23 -12.57 -4.02
CA PHE A 90 19.19 -11.62 -3.64
C PHE A 90 18.28 -12.21 -2.55
N SER A 91 18.76 -12.20 -1.30
CA SER A 91 17.91 -12.24 -0.12
C SER A 91 17.67 -10.81 0.33
N THR A 92 16.92 -10.04 -0.46
CA THR A 92 16.35 -8.77 -0.02
C THR A 92 15.10 -9.03 0.82
N THR A 93 15.29 -9.65 1.98
CA THR A 93 14.44 -9.33 3.12
C THR A 93 14.82 -7.92 3.53
N ILE A 94 14.15 -6.93 2.95
CA ILE A 94 14.15 -5.57 3.48
C ILE A 94 13.54 -5.67 4.87
N THR A 95 14.40 -5.78 5.88
CA THR A 95 14.06 -5.73 7.29
C THR A 95 13.64 -4.29 7.60
N GLY A 96 12.37 -3.98 7.31
CA GLY A 96 11.74 -2.68 7.54
C GLY A 96 11.55 -2.29 9.02
N ASN A 97 12.26 -2.95 9.95
CA ASN A 97 11.97 -2.84 11.38
C ASN A 97 12.71 -1.68 12.09
N GLY A 98 13.50 -0.86 11.39
CA GLY A 98 14.40 0.09 12.06
C GLY A 98 14.29 1.57 11.70
N THR A 99 13.61 1.94 10.61
CA THR A 99 13.98 3.20 9.96
C THR A 99 12.88 4.27 9.96
N HIS A 100 11.60 3.93 9.94
CA HIS A 100 10.51 4.91 9.99
C HIS A 100 10.09 5.31 11.42
N SER A 101 9.72 6.58 11.62
CA SER A 101 9.14 7.02 12.90
C SER A 101 7.85 6.25 13.22
N ALA A 102 7.46 6.18 14.49
CA ALA A 102 6.26 5.45 14.90
C ALA A 102 4.99 5.94 14.18
N ALA A 103 4.89 7.25 13.93
CA ALA A 103 3.78 7.84 13.18
C ALA A 103 3.74 7.36 11.72
N VAL A 104 4.90 7.30 11.06
CA VAL A 104 5.02 6.80 9.67
C VAL A 104 4.71 5.32 9.59
N ARG A 105 5.24 4.50 10.52
CA ARG A 105 4.94 3.06 10.57
C ARG A 105 3.44 2.80 10.76
N ARG A 106 2.79 3.53 11.68
CA ARG A 106 1.35 3.44 11.91
C ARG A 106 0.56 3.80 10.65
N PHE A 107 0.92 4.92 10.00
CA PHE A 107 0.24 5.34 8.77
C PHE A 107 0.41 4.31 7.65
N LEU A 108 1.64 3.84 7.40
CA LEU A 108 1.90 2.81 6.39
C LEU A 108 1.10 1.53 6.70
N ALA A 109 1.10 1.07 7.95
CA ALA A 109 0.33 -0.09 8.36
C ALA A 109 -1.18 0.07 8.08
N GLN A 110 -1.74 1.26 8.32
CA GLN A 110 -3.13 1.58 7.95
C GLN A 110 -3.34 1.57 6.43
N VAL A 111 -2.39 2.09 5.64
CA VAL A 111 -2.48 2.05 4.17
C VAL A 111 -2.44 0.62 3.65
N PHE A 112 -1.56 -0.24 4.16
CA PHE A 112 -1.52 -1.64 3.78
C PHE A 112 -2.77 -2.40 4.25
N LEU A 113 -3.29 -2.11 5.44
CA LEU A 113 -4.58 -2.67 5.87
C LEU A 113 -5.72 -2.25 4.95
N LEU A 114 -5.77 -0.97 4.57
CA LEU A 114 -6.74 -0.45 3.62
C LEU A 114 -6.59 -1.16 2.27
N ALA A 115 -5.37 -1.33 1.76
CA ALA A 115 -5.12 -2.04 0.51
C ALA A 115 -5.62 -3.51 0.59
N ALA A 116 -5.43 -4.20 1.71
CA ALA A 116 -5.94 -5.55 1.92
C ALA A 116 -7.49 -5.58 1.89
N LEU A 117 -8.15 -4.60 2.52
CA LEU A 117 -9.60 -4.45 2.46
C LEU A 117 -10.08 -4.12 1.04
N MET A 118 -9.38 -3.24 0.32
CA MET A 118 -9.67 -2.91 -1.08
C MET A 118 -9.60 -4.16 -1.96
N CYS A 119 -8.63 -5.06 -1.74
CA CYS A 119 -8.45 -6.30 -2.52
C CYS A 119 -9.59 -7.33 -2.36
N VAL A 120 -10.46 -7.18 -1.37
CA VAL A 120 -11.56 -8.13 -1.06
C VAL A 120 -12.94 -7.48 -1.15
N LYS A 121 -13.02 -6.21 -0.74
CA LYS A 121 -14.31 -5.51 -0.59
C LYS A 121 -14.62 -4.57 -1.75
N VAL A 122 -13.61 -4.11 -2.49
CA VAL A 122 -13.79 -3.24 -3.67
C VAL A 122 -13.40 -3.97 -4.96
N TYR A 123 -12.23 -4.58 -4.96
CA TYR A 123 -11.72 -5.39 -6.05
C TYR A 123 -11.64 -6.86 -5.65
N ARG A 124 -11.42 -7.75 -6.61
CA ARG A 124 -11.15 -9.18 -6.38
C ARG A 124 -9.72 -9.51 -6.75
N PHE A 125 -8.77 -9.16 -5.87
CA PHE A 125 -7.34 -9.39 -6.08
C PHE A 125 -6.80 -10.40 -5.05
N PRO A 126 -7.07 -11.72 -5.22
CA PRO A 126 -6.69 -12.76 -4.25
C PRO A 126 -5.18 -12.79 -3.98
N ASN A 127 -4.36 -12.60 -5.01
CA ASN A 127 -2.91 -12.75 -4.93
C ASN A 127 -2.27 -11.68 -4.03
N PHE A 128 -2.95 -10.55 -3.81
CA PHE A 128 -2.43 -9.45 -3.01
C PHE A 128 -2.90 -9.47 -1.56
N LEU A 129 -3.99 -10.16 -1.24
CA LEU A 129 -4.59 -10.13 0.08
C LEU A 129 -3.57 -10.52 1.18
N ASN A 130 -3.00 -11.71 1.06
CA ASN A 130 -2.11 -12.25 2.09
C ASN A 130 -0.82 -11.42 2.24
N PRO A 131 -0.04 -11.14 1.17
CA PRO A 131 1.17 -10.34 1.31
C PRO A 131 0.92 -8.96 1.92
N THR A 132 -0.16 -8.31 1.50
CA THR A 132 -0.50 -6.96 1.97
C THR A 132 -0.91 -6.97 3.43
N PHE A 133 -1.74 -7.92 3.85
CA PHE A 133 -2.16 -8.03 5.24
C PHE A 133 -1.00 -8.43 6.17
N THR A 134 -0.11 -9.31 5.71
CA THR A 134 1.12 -9.64 6.43
C THR A 134 1.99 -8.39 6.61
N LYS A 135 2.14 -7.57 5.56
CA LYS A 135 2.92 -6.33 5.63
C LYS A 135 2.31 -5.31 6.59
N ALA A 136 0.98 -5.17 6.58
CA ALA A 136 0.27 -4.32 7.53
C ALA A 136 0.55 -4.74 8.99
N ARG A 137 0.55 -6.06 9.24
CA ARG A 137 0.84 -6.61 10.57
C ARG A 137 2.28 -6.39 11.01
N GLU A 138 3.25 -6.55 10.10
CA GLU A 138 4.67 -6.25 10.36
C GLU A 138 4.86 -4.78 10.76
N LEU A 139 4.23 -3.86 10.02
CA LEU A 139 4.37 -2.43 10.27
C LEU A 139 3.63 -1.96 11.53
N ALA A 140 2.55 -2.65 11.91
CA ALA A 140 1.78 -2.38 13.12
C ALA A 140 2.44 -2.89 14.41
N GLU A 141 3.56 -3.60 14.31
CA GLU A 141 4.23 -4.17 15.48
C GLU A 141 4.62 -3.08 16.49
N GLY A 142 4.09 -3.23 17.72
CA GLY A 142 4.21 -2.27 18.82
C GLY A 142 3.02 -1.32 19.01
N ASP A 143 2.06 -1.27 18.08
CA ASP A 143 0.85 -0.43 18.18
C ASP A 143 -0.38 -1.27 18.54
N ASN A 144 -0.73 -1.30 19.83
CA ASN A 144 -1.84 -2.11 20.33
C ASN A 144 -3.20 -1.74 19.71
N HIS A 145 -3.44 -0.45 19.44
CA HIS A 145 -4.71 -0.01 18.86
C HIS A 145 -4.85 -0.50 17.43
N LEU A 146 -3.78 -0.38 16.64
CA LEU A 146 -3.79 -0.84 15.26
C LEU A 146 -3.85 -2.37 15.16
N MET A 147 -3.21 -3.07 16.10
CA MET A 147 -3.31 -4.54 16.19
C MET A 147 -4.75 -5.00 16.46
N VAL A 148 -5.51 -4.30 17.32
CA VAL A 148 -6.94 -4.59 17.52
C VAL A 148 -7.74 -4.36 16.23
N LEU A 149 -7.46 -3.27 15.51
CA LEU A 149 -8.11 -2.98 14.22
C LEU A 149 -7.80 -4.08 13.17
N LEU A 150 -6.54 -4.53 13.11
CA LEU A 150 -6.11 -5.63 12.25
C LEU A 150 -6.84 -6.93 12.57
N SER A 151 -6.96 -7.30 13.85
CA SER A 151 -7.71 -8.49 14.26
C SER A 151 -9.19 -8.41 13.86
N LYS A 152 -9.81 -7.23 13.97
CA LYS A 152 -11.19 -7.02 13.50
C LYS A 152 -11.30 -7.18 11.99
N ALA A 153 -10.38 -6.56 11.23
CA ALA A 153 -10.35 -6.65 9.78
C ALA A 153 -10.13 -8.09 9.30
N GLN A 154 -9.28 -8.87 9.97
CA GLN A 154 -9.01 -10.27 9.61
C GLN A 154 -10.28 -11.11 9.51
N GLN A 155 -11.26 -10.88 10.40
CA GLN A 155 -12.54 -11.58 10.38
C GLN A 155 -13.36 -11.25 9.12
N SER A 156 -13.22 -10.03 8.59
CA SER A 156 -13.93 -9.56 7.41
C SER A 156 -13.27 -9.93 6.08
N LEU A 157 -11.99 -10.34 6.08
CA LEU A 157 -11.23 -10.66 4.87
C LEU A 157 -11.51 -12.06 4.31
N GLY A 158 -12.22 -12.92 5.05
CA GLY A 158 -12.51 -14.30 4.63
C GLY A 158 -13.55 -14.44 3.51
N SER A 159 -14.28 -13.37 3.18
CA SER A 159 -15.30 -13.38 2.12
C SER A 159 -15.26 -12.12 1.26
N TYR A 160 -15.36 -12.29 -0.05
CA TYR A 160 -15.52 -11.19 -0.99
C TYR A 160 -16.86 -10.49 -0.76
N SER A 161 -16.85 -9.15 -0.84
CA SER A 161 -18.09 -8.39 -0.84
C SER A 161 -18.91 -8.72 -2.09
N PRO A 162 -20.26 -8.78 -2.02
CA PRO A 162 -21.11 -8.85 -3.22
C PRO A 162 -20.85 -7.70 -4.21
N HIS A 163 -20.32 -6.58 -3.72
CA HIS A 163 -20.01 -5.38 -4.50
C HIS A 163 -18.58 -5.34 -5.03
N SER A 164 -17.76 -6.35 -4.72
CA SER A 164 -16.39 -6.44 -5.23
C SER A 164 -16.38 -6.73 -6.73
N VAL A 165 -15.53 -6.01 -7.46
CA VAL A 165 -15.43 -6.09 -8.92
C VAL A 165 -14.14 -6.82 -9.30
N GLU A 166 -14.25 -7.73 -10.26
CA GLU A 166 -13.09 -8.35 -10.88
C GLU A 166 -12.55 -7.44 -11.97
N VAL A 167 -11.26 -7.08 -11.88
CA VAL A 167 -10.61 -6.18 -12.82
C VAL A 167 -9.46 -6.93 -13.49
N GLY A 168 -9.61 -7.19 -14.78
CA GLY A 168 -8.49 -7.63 -15.60
C GLY A 168 -7.56 -6.46 -15.89
N CYS A 169 -6.29 -6.58 -15.53
CA CYS A 169 -5.24 -5.64 -15.92
C CYS A 169 -4.33 -6.31 -16.97
N PRO A 170 -4.80 -6.46 -18.23
CA PRO A 170 -4.00 -7.05 -19.28
C PRO A 170 -2.77 -6.19 -19.56
N THR A 171 -1.60 -6.82 -19.58
CA THR A 171 -0.35 -6.16 -19.94
C THR A 171 -0.29 -5.94 -21.45
N LEU A 172 -0.34 -4.67 -21.87
CA LEU A 172 0.07 -4.26 -23.21
C LEU A 172 1.61 -4.20 -23.27
N GLY A 173 2.24 -5.08 -24.04
CA GLY A 173 3.69 -5.01 -24.32
C GLY A 173 4.45 -6.31 -24.11
N ALA A 174 5.53 -6.45 -24.89
CA ALA A 174 6.25 -7.69 -25.18
C ALA A 174 6.95 -8.35 -23.97
N SER A 175 7.16 -9.66 -24.14
CA SER A 175 7.72 -10.62 -23.20
C SER A 175 9.20 -10.39 -22.91
N ILE A 176 9.52 -10.06 -21.65
CA ILE A 176 10.86 -10.30 -21.10
C ILE A 176 10.94 -11.79 -20.76
N PRO A 177 12.04 -12.50 -21.09
CA PRO A 177 12.20 -13.88 -20.70
C PRO A 177 12.07 -14.03 -19.18
N SER A 178 11.43 -15.11 -18.73
CA SER A 178 11.12 -15.42 -17.33
C SER A 178 12.35 -15.65 -16.44
N TYR A 179 13.55 -15.46 -16.99
CA TYR A 179 14.82 -15.72 -16.36
C TYR A 179 15.73 -14.51 -16.58
N ASP A 180 16.43 -14.09 -15.54
CA ASP A 180 17.49 -13.10 -15.70
C ASP A 180 18.54 -13.67 -16.66
N ILE A 181 18.95 -12.85 -17.63
CA ILE A 181 19.68 -13.26 -18.84
C ILE A 181 21.08 -13.81 -18.47
N GLU A 182 21.60 -13.44 -17.30
CA GLU A 182 22.95 -13.81 -16.87
C GLU A 182 23.02 -15.08 -16.01
N ASP A 183 22.02 -15.37 -15.17
CA ASP A 183 22.14 -16.43 -14.14
C ASP A 183 21.11 -17.56 -14.21
N GLY A 184 20.12 -17.49 -15.12
CA GLY A 184 19.04 -18.48 -15.17
C GLY A 184 18.14 -18.47 -13.93
N ILE A 185 18.19 -17.40 -13.14
CA ILE A 185 17.36 -17.21 -11.95
C ILE A 185 16.00 -16.71 -12.40
N GLN A 186 14.95 -17.44 -12.01
CA GLN A 186 13.57 -17.02 -12.28
C GLN A 186 13.24 -15.77 -11.47
N LEU A 187 12.91 -14.69 -12.18
CA LEU A 187 12.50 -13.42 -11.55
C LEU A 187 11.17 -13.63 -10.80
N LYS A 188 11.04 -13.05 -9.62
CA LYS A 188 9.83 -13.15 -8.78
C LYS A 188 9.33 -11.77 -8.37
N SER A 189 8.01 -11.64 -8.29
CA SER A 189 7.36 -10.44 -7.77
C SER A 189 7.77 -10.21 -6.33
N ILE A 190 8.14 -8.99 -6.00
CA ILE A 190 8.42 -8.61 -4.61
C ILE A 190 7.16 -8.69 -3.73
N LEU A 191 5.98 -8.48 -4.31
CA LEU A 191 4.71 -8.48 -3.61
C LEU A 191 4.16 -9.90 -3.44
N THR A 192 3.95 -10.63 -4.54
CA THR A 192 3.29 -11.96 -4.52
C THR A 192 4.27 -13.12 -4.31
N LYS A 193 5.57 -12.89 -4.53
CA LYS A 193 6.62 -13.92 -4.62
C LYS A 193 6.41 -14.93 -5.76
N GLU A 194 5.44 -14.68 -6.64
CA GLU A 194 5.19 -15.50 -7.82
C GLU A 194 6.21 -15.21 -8.92
N PRO A 195 6.54 -16.19 -9.77
CA PRO A 195 7.34 -15.98 -10.95
C PRO A 195 6.78 -14.90 -11.87
N LEU A 196 7.66 -14.02 -12.35
CA LEU A 196 7.31 -12.99 -13.32
C LEU A 196 7.46 -13.50 -14.74
N ALA A 197 6.49 -13.17 -15.58
CA ALA A 197 6.56 -13.32 -17.02
C ALA A 197 6.06 -12.03 -17.67
N GLY A 198 6.75 -11.55 -18.71
CA GLY A 198 6.35 -10.33 -19.41
C GLY A 198 7.08 -9.08 -18.93
N ALA A 199 6.49 -7.91 -19.19
CA ALA A 199 7.06 -6.62 -18.78
C ALA A 199 7.04 -6.45 -17.26
N VAL A 200 8.17 -6.02 -16.70
CA VAL A 200 8.35 -5.77 -15.26
C VAL A 200 8.48 -4.28 -14.96
N HIS A 201 8.20 -3.90 -13.72
CA HIS A 201 8.47 -2.59 -13.14
C HIS A 201 9.52 -2.74 -12.04
N VAL A 202 10.59 -1.96 -12.12
CA VAL A 202 11.68 -1.91 -11.12
C VAL A 202 11.33 -0.87 -10.07
N LEU A 203 11.41 -1.25 -8.79
CA LEU A 203 11.11 -0.35 -7.67
C LEU A 203 12.29 0.54 -7.32
N GLU A 204 12.05 1.48 -6.39
CA GLU A 204 12.98 2.53 -5.98
C GLU A 204 14.28 2.03 -5.33
N ASP A 205 14.31 0.77 -4.87
CA ASP A 205 15.54 0.13 -4.38
C ASP A 205 16.47 -0.33 -5.51
N GLY A 206 16.00 -0.27 -6.77
CA GLY A 206 16.72 -0.66 -7.98
C GLY A 206 16.85 -2.18 -8.17
N VAL A 207 16.26 -3.00 -7.30
CA VAL A 207 16.46 -4.45 -7.28
C VAL A 207 15.17 -5.24 -7.14
N SER A 208 14.16 -4.68 -6.47
CA SER A 208 12.85 -5.31 -6.35
C SER A 208 12.04 -5.08 -7.63
N LEU A 209 11.35 -6.14 -8.07
CA LEU A 209 10.61 -6.17 -9.32
C LEU A 209 9.16 -6.57 -9.07
N MET A 210 8.24 -6.08 -9.89
CA MET A 210 6.88 -6.61 -9.98
C MET A 210 6.39 -6.62 -11.42
N GLY A 211 5.42 -7.48 -11.74
CA GLY A 211 4.84 -7.50 -13.09
C GLY A 211 4.11 -6.20 -13.38
N LYS A 212 4.12 -5.71 -14.62
CA LYS A 212 3.36 -4.50 -14.98
C LYS A 212 1.85 -4.66 -14.70
N SER A 213 1.28 -5.85 -14.94
CA SER A 213 -0.11 -6.15 -14.61
C SER A 213 -0.38 -6.04 -13.11
N GLU A 214 0.54 -6.59 -12.31
CA GLU A 214 0.47 -6.51 -10.85
C GLU A 214 0.58 -5.05 -10.37
N ALA A 215 1.49 -4.28 -10.96
CA ALA A 215 1.68 -2.87 -10.67
C ALA A 215 0.41 -2.05 -10.94
N PHE A 216 -0.29 -2.30 -12.06
CA PHE A 216 -1.57 -1.66 -12.34
C PHE A 216 -2.65 -2.03 -11.32
N GLN A 217 -2.76 -3.30 -10.95
CA GLN A 217 -3.70 -3.73 -9.92
C GLN A 217 -3.35 -3.11 -8.55
N TRP A 218 -2.06 -3.00 -8.23
CA TRP A 218 -1.58 -2.41 -6.99
C TRP A 218 -1.95 -0.93 -6.89
N MET A 219 -1.78 -0.17 -7.98
CA MET A 219 -2.17 1.25 -8.02
C MET A 219 -3.66 1.49 -7.75
N LEU A 220 -4.53 0.49 -7.95
CA LEU A 220 -5.96 0.60 -7.63
C LEU A 220 -6.25 0.43 -6.13
N CYS A 221 -5.38 -0.22 -5.37
CA CYS A 221 -5.61 -0.49 -3.94
C CYS A 221 -4.62 0.22 -3.00
N CYS A 222 -3.44 0.64 -3.49
CA CYS A 222 -2.40 1.26 -2.67
C CYS A 222 -1.58 2.31 -3.46
N ALA A 223 -1.39 3.48 -2.85
CA ALA A 223 -0.57 4.55 -3.43
C ALA A 223 0.94 4.43 -3.11
N PHE A 224 1.31 3.56 -2.17
CA PHE A 224 2.68 3.44 -1.64
C PHE A 224 3.38 2.17 -2.13
N SER A 225 4.72 2.22 -2.19
CA SER A 225 5.56 1.10 -2.59
C SER A 225 5.34 -0.12 -1.69
N PRO A 226 5.32 -1.35 -2.26
CA PRO A 226 5.20 -2.59 -1.49
C PRO A 226 6.41 -2.82 -0.56
N LEU A 227 7.51 -2.10 -0.75
CA LEU A 227 8.67 -2.12 0.15
C LEU A 227 8.41 -1.41 1.48
N ALA A 228 7.30 -0.66 1.58
CA ALA A 228 7.00 0.23 2.71
C ALA A 228 8.05 1.32 2.92
N SER A 229 8.72 1.77 1.84
CA SER A 229 9.75 2.82 1.87
C SER A 229 9.21 4.24 2.08
N GLY A 230 7.88 4.41 2.07
CA GLY A 230 7.21 5.71 2.00
C GLY A 230 7.17 6.32 0.60
N ALA A 231 7.88 5.75 -0.39
CA ALA A 231 7.79 6.19 -1.77
C ALA A 231 6.40 5.85 -2.35
N ARG A 232 5.87 6.76 -3.18
CA ARG A 232 4.68 6.45 -3.97
C ARG A 232 5.04 5.53 -5.12
N PHE A 233 4.09 4.68 -5.50
CA PHE A 233 4.21 3.96 -6.74
C PHE A 233 4.20 4.97 -7.89
N LEU A 234 5.31 5.09 -8.63
CA LEU A 234 5.40 6.01 -9.75
C LEU A 234 4.37 5.61 -10.81
N PRO A 235 3.67 6.57 -11.44
CA PRO A 235 2.78 6.25 -12.55
C PRO A 235 3.60 5.58 -13.67
N LEU A 236 3.13 4.41 -14.08
CA LEU A 236 3.70 3.56 -15.14
C LEU A 236 3.70 4.20 -16.52
#